data_AF-A0A7C3M733-F1
#
_entry.id   AF-A0A7C3M733-F1
#
_cell.length_a   1.000
_cell.length_b   1.000
_cell.length_c   1.000
_cell.angle_alpha   90.00
_cell.angle_beta   90.00
_cell.angle_gamma   90.00
#
_symmetry.space_group_name_H-M   'P 1'
#
loop_
_entity.id
_entity.type
_entity.pdbx_description
1 polymer ?
#
loop_
_entity_poly.entity_id
_entity_poly.type
_entity_poly.pdbx_seq_one_letter_code
_entity_poly.pdbx_strand_id
1 'polypeptide(L)'
;MKIWEGESKGPGKRHSCYGPGELEDIEDAKRVCEILGIPFYEIDLVDEYRRIVLEYFRSEYLRGRTPNPCIRCNQLIKFKALLEKVESIGIDFDYFATGHYARVEYDSEKDRFILKKGIDERRDQSYFLFGLTQKQLRRILFPLGNYRKEEVRRIAKEAGLDIYDKEESQDFYGGDYRELLNIVPSSGPILDRYGRILGIHKGIWNYTIGQRKGLGIQSEKPLYVIDI
;
A
#
# COMPACT_ATOMS: atom_id res chain seq x y z
N MET A 1 -13.51 1.21 0.25
CA MET A 1 -13.15 0.76 1.62
C MET A 1 -12.90 2.01 2.42
N LYS A 2 -13.42 2.10 3.62
CA LYS A 2 -13.06 3.12 4.59
C LYS A 2 -12.13 2.50 5.62
N ILE A 3 -10.93 3.03 5.76
CA ILE A 3 -9.86 2.48 6.61
C ILE A 3 -9.24 3.54 7.53
N TRP A 4 -9.45 4.84 7.27
CA TRP A 4 -8.88 5.92 8.08
C TRP A 4 -9.75 6.24 9.31
N GLU A 5 -9.10 6.37 10.47
CA GLU A 5 -9.78 6.54 11.77
C GLU A 5 -10.04 8.00 12.15
N GLY A 6 -9.50 8.97 11.39
CA GLY A 6 -9.73 10.40 11.64
C GLY A 6 -8.72 11.10 12.55
N GLU A 7 -7.76 10.38 13.16
CA GLU A 7 -6.98 10.91 14.29
C GLU A 7 -5.62 11.55 13.95
N SER A 8 -5.12 11.44 12.71
CA SER A 8 -3.78 11.93 12.36
C SER A 8 -3.69 13.47 12.33
N LYS A 9 -2.85 14.04 13.20
CA LYS A 9 -2.56 15.49 13.27
C LYS A 9 -1.61 15.94 12.16
N GLY A 10 -2.13 16.10 10.95
CA GLY A 10 -1.44 16.88 9.93
C GLY A 10 -1.96 16.60 8.52
N PRO A 11 -2.09 17.63 7.66
CA PRO A 11 -2.25 17.39 6.24
C PRO A 11 -0.93 16.80 5.73
N GLY A 12 -0.89 15.47 5.56
CA GLY A 12 0.17 14.84 4.78
C GLY A 12 0.22 15.54 3.42
N LYS A 13 1.36 16.15 3.09
CA LYS A 13 1.51 16.99 1.88
C LYS A 13 1.41 16.20 0.55
N ARG A 14 1.19 14.89 0.61
CA ARG A 14 1.15 13.98 -0.54
C ARG A 14 -0.04 13.03 -0.42
N HIS A 15 -0.70 12.76 -1.55
CA HIS A 15 -1.75 11.76 -1.65
C HIS A 15 -1.19 10.36 -1.31
N SER A 16 -1.84 9.65 -0.39
CA SER A 16 -1.32 8.41 0.20
C SER A 16 -2.47 7.45 0.54
N CYS A 17 -2.16 6.16 0.68
CA CYS A 17 -3.19 5.13 0.85
C CYS A 17 -3.94 5.18 2.20
N TYR A 18 -3.31 5.70 3.26
CA TYR A 18 -3.92 5.88 4.57
C TYR A 18 -3.76 7.34 4.99
N GLY A 19 -4.85 8.03 5.31
CA GLY A 19 -4.81 9.43 5.72
C GLY A 19 -6.08 10.22 5.39
N PRO A 20 -6.09 11.54 5.67
CA PRO A 20 -7.28 12.39 5.56
C PRO A 20 -7.82 12.54 4.13
N GLY A 21 -7.01 12.24 3.10
CA GLY A 21 -7.44 12.25 1.70
C GLY A 21 -8.45 11.14 1.35
N GLU A 22 -8.65 10.15 2.22
CA GLU A 22 -9.61 9.06 2.00
C GLU A 22 -11.03 9.57 1.77
N LEU A 23 -11.47 10.61 2.48
CA LEU A 23 -12.82 11.15 2.33
C LEU A 23 -13.05 11.68 0.90
N GLU A 24 -12.05 12.35 0.33
CA GLU A 24 -12.10 12.83 -1.05
C GLU A 24 -12.07 11.64 -2.04
N ASP A 25 -11.25 10.61 -1.77
CA ASP A 25 -11.19 9.41 -2.61
C ASP A 25 -12.50 8.60 -2.61
N ILE A 26 -13.21 8.54 -1.48
CA ILE A 26 -14.52 7.90 -1.35
C ILE A 26 -15.55 8.68 -2.18
N GLU A 27 -15.57 10.01 -2.07
CA GLU A 27 -16.49 10.85 -2.84
C GLU A 27 -16.20 10.79 -4.35
N ASP A 28 -14.92 10.75 -4.75
CA ASP A 28 -14.52 10.54 -6.14
C ASP A 28 -15.00 9.19 -6.68
N ALA A 29 -14.83 8.11 -5.91
CA ALA A 29 -15.29 6.79 -6.29
C ALA A 29 -16.82 6.74 -6.44
N LYS A 30 -17.55 7.41 -5.56
CA LYS A 30 -19.01 7.55 -5.64
C LYS A 30 -19.43 8.27 -6.92
N ARG A 31 -18.80 9.41 -7.26
CA ARG A 31 -19.08 10.15 -8.51
C ARG A 31 -18.79 9.31 -9.76
N VAL A 32 -17.70 8.55 -9.77
CA VAL A 32 -17.40 7.63 -10.88
C VAL A 32 -18.47 6.56 -11.01
N CYS A 33 -18.94 5.97 -9.90
CA CYS A 33 -20.02 5.00 -9.91
C CYS A 33 -21.34 5.59 -10.44
N GLU A 34 -21.66 6.83 -10.08
CA GLU A 34 -22.83 7.56 -10.59
C GLU A 34 -22.76 7.77 -12.11
N ILE A 35 -21.62 8.21 -12.64
CA ILE A 35 -21.40 8.39 -14.09
C ILE A 35 -21.56 7.06 -14.84
N LEU A 36 -21.03 5.96 -14.27
CA LEU A 36 -21.08 4.64 -14.88
C LEU A 36 -22.41 3.90 -14.64
N GLY A 37 -23.31 4.44 -13.82
CA GLY A 37 -24.57 3.81 -13.47
C GLY A 37 -24.42 2.50 -12.69
N ILE A 38 -23.37 2.37 -11.86
CA ILE A 38 -23.12 1.18 -11.03
C ILE A 38 -23.35 1.48 -9.55
N PRO A 39 -23.84 0.51 -8.75
CA PRO A 39 -24.01 0.68 -7.31
C PRO A 39 -22.67 0.96 -6.61
N PHE A 40 -22.69 1.86 -5.63
CA PHE A 40 -21.56 2.16 -4.77
C PHE A 40 -21.83 1.66 -3.34
N TYR A 41 -20.85 0.97 -2.76
CA TYR A 41 -20.90 0.51 -1.37
C TYR A 41 -19.64 0.95 -0.63
N GLU A 42 -19.84 1.66 0.48
CA GLU A 42 -18.78 1.94 1.42
C GLU A 42 -18.69 0.79 2.44
N ILE A 43 -17.52 0.16 2.51
CA ILE A 43 -17.24 -0.92 3.45
C ILE A 43 -16.27 -0.42 4.51
N ASP A 44 -16.75 -0.29 5.75
CA ASP A 44 -15.95 0.11 6.90
C ASP A 44 -15.08 -1.06 7.37
N LEU A 45 -13.76 -0.82 7.36
CA LEU A 45 -12.70 -1.74 7.74
C LEU A 45 -11.68 -1.05 8.66
N VAL A 46 -12.06 0.03 9.35
CA VAL A 46 -11.14 0.83 10.18
C VAL A 46 -10.47 -0.04 11.26
N ASP A 47 -11.26 -0.85 11.98
CA ASP A 47 -10.75 -1.74 13.03
C ASP A 47 -9.86 -2.85 12.48
N GLU A 48 -10.26 -3.48 11.37
CA GLU A 48 -9.46 -4.49 10.70
C GLU A 48 -8.13 -3.91 10.23
N TYR A 49 -8.14 -2.73 9.62
CA TYR A 49 -6.93 -2.06 9.14
C TYR A 49 -5.98 -1.70 10.28
N ARG A 50 -6.50 -1.12 11.37
CA ARG A 50 -5.72 -0.78 12.56
C ARG A 50 -4.99 -2.01 13.12
N ARG A 51 -5.71 -3.12 13.33
CA ARG A 51 -5.13 -4.34 13.91
C ARG A 51 -4.18 -5.07 12.96
N ILE A 52 -4.50 -5.13 11.67
CA ILE A 52 -3.78 -5.96 10.72
C ILE A 52 -2.58 -5.23 10.11
N VAL A 53 -2.74 -3.93 9.82
CA VAL A 53 -1.75 -3.14 9.09
C VAL A 53 -0.99 -2.21 10.03
N LEU A 54 -1.67 -1.40 10.84
CA LEU A 54 -1.00 -0.41 11.69
C LEU A 54 -0.24 -1.05 12.84
N GLU A 55 -0.84 -2.01 13.55
CA GLU A 55 -0.14 -2.74 14.63
C GLU A 55 1.03 -3.56 14.09
N TYR A 56 0.90 -4.20 12.93
CA TYR A 56 2.00 -4.86 12.24
C TYR A 56 3.13 -3.86 11.96
N PHE A 57 2.82 -2.76 11.27
CA PHE A 57 3.76 -1.71 10.90
C PHE A 57 4.53 -1.21 12.13
N ARG A 58 3.80 -0.86 13.20
CA ARG A 58 4.37 -0.42 14.47
C ARG A 58 5.30 -1.48 15.07
N SER A 59 4.82 -2.71 15.20
CA SER A 59 5.57 -3.78 15.86
C SER A 59 6.86 -4.15 15.14
N GLU A 60 6.90 -4.05 13.80
CA GLU A 60 8.09 -4.33 13.00
C GLU A 60 9.14 -3.25 13.16
N TYR A 61 8.74 -1.97 13.09
CA TYR A 61 9.66 -0.86 13.32
C TYR A 61 10.25 -0.86 14.73
N LEU A 62 9.46 -1.22 15.73
CA LEU A 62 9.94 -1.36 17.13
C LEU A 62 10.94 -2.50 17.32
N ARG A 63 11.00 -3.46 16.37
CA ARG A 63 11.98 -4.55 16.34
C ARG A 63 13.16 -4.26 15.42
N GLY A 64 13.33 -3.01 14.97
CA GLY A 64 14.42 -2.63 14.05
C GLY A 64 14.26 -3.15 12.62
N ARG A 65 13.05 -3.58 12.24
CA ARG A 65 12.75 -4.08 10.89
C ARG A 65 12.07 -3.00 10.06
N THR A 66 12.21 -3.10 8.73
CA THR A 66 11.50 -2.23 7.78
C THR A 66 10.28 -2.96 7.20
N PRO A 67 9.06 -2.72 7.72
CA PRO A 67 7.87 -3.38 7.23
C PRO A 67 7.45 -2.85 5.85
N ASN A 68 6.77 -3.72 5.10
CA ASN A 68 6.00 -3.31 3.93
C ASN A 68 4.48 -3.46 4.23
N PRO A 69 3.79 -2.38 4.63
CA PRO A 69 2.37 -2.44 4.99
C PRO A 69 1.46 -2.72 3.77
N CYS A 70 1.87 -2.34 2.56
CA CYS A 70 1.10 -2.59 1.34
C CYS A 70 0.95 -4.09 1.04
N ILE A 71 1.98 -4.90 1.34
CA ILE A 71 1.89 -6.37 1.23
C ILE A 71 0.82 -6.90 2.19
N ARG A 72 0.84 -6.46 3.47
CA ARG A 72 -0.15 -6.90 4.46
C ARG A 72 -1.57 -6.46 4.11
N CYS A 73 -1.74 -5.22 3.68
CA CYS A 73 -3.02 -4.67 3.22
C CYS A 73 -3.60 -5.51 2.07
N ASN A 74 -2.80 -5.85 1.06
CA ASN A 74 -3.27 -6.73 -0.02
C ASN A 74 -3.70 -8.09 0.54
N GLN A 75 -2.80 -8.80 1.24
CA GLN A 75 -3.06 -10.17 1.70
C GLN A 75 -4.27 -10.30 2.63
N LEU A 76 -4.45 -9.34 3.56
CA LEU A 76 -5.34 -9.51 4.70
C LEU A 76 -6.50 -8.50 4.76
N ILE A 77 -6.40 -7.36 4.06
CA ILE A 77 -7.49 -6.39 3.96
C ILE A 77 -8.21 -6.58 2.63
N LYS A 78 -7.57 -6.20 1.50
CA LYS A 78 -8.22 -6.16 0.17
C LYS A 78 -8.76 -7.51 -0.29
N PHE A 79 -7.97 -8.57 -0.13
CA PHE A 79 -8.31 -9.91 -0.63
C PHE A 79 -8.84 -10.85 0.46
N LYS A 80 -9.11 -10.32 1.67
CA LYS A 80 -9.67 -11.10 2.77
C LYS A 80 -10.76 -10.33 3.51
N ALA A 81 -10.41 -9.41 4.43
CA ALA A 81 -11.39 -8.73 5.27
C ALA A 81 -12.48 -8.00 4.47
N LEU A 82 -12.11 -7.34 3.36
CA LEU A 82 -13.09 -6.71 2.46
C LEU A 82 -14.09 -7.72 1.91
N LEU A 83 -13.60 -8.84 1.36
CA LEU A 83 -14.45 -9.85 0.74
C LEU A 83 -15.36 -10.53 1.77
N GLU A 84 -14.81 -10.87 2.94
CA GLU A 84 -15.58 -11.43 4.06
C GLU A 84 -16.66 -10.46 4.54
N LYS A 85 -16.37 -9.16 4.60
CA LYS A 85 -17.34 -8.12 4.99
C LYS A 85 -18.44 -7.94 3.95
N VAL A 86 -18.09 -7.90 2.67
CA VAL A 86 -19.05 -7.80 1.54
C VAL A 86 -20.00 -9.02 1.53
N GLU A 87 -19.47 -10.24 1.70
CA GLU A 87 -20.29 -11.45 1.83
C GLU A 87 -21.20 -11.37 3.08
N SER A 88 -20.70 -10.86 4.22
CA SER A 88 -21.48 -10.77 5.46
C SER A 88 -22.68 -9.81 5.39
N ILE A 89 -22.65 -8.84 4.48
CA ILE A 89 -23.77 -7.90 4.25
C ILE A 89 -24.68 -8.35 3.10
N GLY A 90 -24.50 -9.58 2.61
CA GLY A 90 -25.38 -10.21 1.62
C GLY A 90 -25.14 -9.76 0.18
N ILE A 91 -23.94 -9.23 -0.13
CA ILE A 91 -23.56 -8.91 -1.50
C ILE A 91 -22.81 -10.12 -2.07
N ASP A 92 -23.49 -10.83 -2.97
CA ASP A 92 -22.88 -11.91 -3.73
C ASP A 92 -22.18 -11.39 -5.00
N PHE A 93 -21.07 -12.03 -5.36
CA PHE A 93 -20.31 -11.71 -6.58
C PHE A 93 -19.59 -12.95 -7.11
N ASP A 94 -19.48 -13.10 -8.43
CA ASP A 94 -18.70 -14.20 -9.02
C ASP A 94 -17.20 -13.90 -8.99
N TYR A 95 -16.85 -12.65 -9.30
CA TYR A 95 -15.48 -12.17 -9.43
C TYR A 95 -15.24 -10.88 -8.66
N PHE A 96 -14.00 -10.69 -8.21
CA PHE A 96 -13.52 -9.47 -7.57
C PHE A 96 -12.48 -8.79 -8.47
N ALA A 97 -12.81 -7.59 -8.96
CA ALA A 97 -11.89 -6.80 -9.78
C ALA A 97 -11.18 -5.72 -8.94
N THR A 98 -9.90 -5.48 -9.23
CA THR A 98 -9.17 -4.35 -8.64
C THR A 98 -8.32 -3.63 -9.69
N GLY A 99 -8.01 -2.35 -9.43
CA GLY A 99 -7.16 -1.54 -10.29
C GLY A 99 -5.66 -1.87 -10.22
N HIS A 100 -5.28 -3.10 -9.84
CA HIS A 100 -3.87 -3.47 -9.83
C HIS A 100 -3.36 -3.73 -11.25
N TYR A 101 -2.16 -3.24 -11.55
CA TYR A 101 -1.41 -3.58 -12.76
C TYR A 101 -0.70 -4.91 -12.58
N ALA A 102 -1.46 -6.00 -12.71
CA ALA A 102 -0.98 -7.37 -12.71
C ALA A 102 -1.89 -8.20 -13.62
N ARG A 103 -1.54 -9.45 -13.91
CA ARG A 103 -2.38 -10.34 -14.72
C ARG A 103 -2.57 -11.67 -14.03
N VAL A 104 -3.73 -12.27 -14.20
CA VAL A 104 -4.00 -13.65 -13.79
C VAL A 104 -4.36 -14.44 -15.02
N GLU A 105 -3.72 -15.58 -15.20
CA GLU A 105 -4.00 -16.50 -16.30
C GLU A 105 -4.07 -17.92 -15.75
N TYR A 106 -4.91 -18.77 -16.33
CA TYR A 106 -4.88 -20.20 -16.04
C TYR A 106 -3.85 -20.88 -16.94
N ASP A 107 -2.88 -21.55 -16.33
CA ASP A 107 -1.83 -22.32 -16.99
C ASP A 107 -2.28 -23.78 -17.07
N SER A 108 -2.67 -24.23 -18.27
CA SER A 108 -3.17 -25.58 -18.51
C SER A 108 -2.10 -26.67 -18.34
N GLU A 109 -0.82 -26.34 -18.53
CA GLU A 109 0.27 -27.31 -18.35
C GLU A 109 0.54 -27.56 -16.86
N LYS A 110 0.36 -26.53 -16.03
CA LYS A 110 0.54 -26.60 -14.57
C LYS A 110 -0.75 -26.83 -13.79
N ASP A 111 -1.89 -26.90 -14.47
CA ASP A 111 -3.24 -27.00 -13.91
C ASP A 111 -3.49 -26.01 -12.75
N ARG A 112 -3.15 -24.73 -12.97
CA ARG A 112 -3.28 -23.70 -11.92
C ARG A 112 -3.36 -22.29 -12.46
N PHE A 113 -3.90 -21.38 -11.66
CA PHE A 113 -3.81 -19.95 -11.92
C PHE A 113 -2.41 -19.42 -11.58
N ILE A 114 -1.87 -18.60 -12.46
CA ILE A 114 -0.57 -17.95 -12.32
C ILE A 114 -0.74 -16.43 -12.29
N LEU A 115 -0.02 -15.79 -11.38
CA LEU A 115 0.12 -14.35 -11.31
C LEU A 115 1.27 -13.93 -12.22
N LYS A 116 0.97 -13.05 -13.19
CA LYS A 116 1.93 -12.49 -14.14
C LYS A 116 2.07 -10.99 -13.89
N LYS A 117 3.21 -10.45 -14.33
CA LYS A 117 3.43 -9.00 -14.35
C LYS A 117 2.44 -8.29 -15.27
N GLY A 118 2.04 -7.08 -14.91
CA GLY A 118 1.38 -6.16 -15.84
C GLY A 118 2.28 -5.85 -17.03
N ILE A 119 1.70 -5.47 -18.17
CA ILE A 119 2.47 -5.13 -19.37
C ILE A 119 3.25 -3.81 -19.23
N ASP A 120 2.82 -2.95 -18.31
CA ASP A 120 3.52 -1.71 -17.95
C ASP A 120 4.49 -1.99 -16.80
N GLU A 121 5.74 -2.26 -17.12
CA GLU A 121 6.77 -2.64 -16.13
C GLU A 121 6.99 -1.58 -15.06
N ARG A 122 6.77 -0.29 -15.38
CA ARG A 122 6.92 0.81 -14.41
C ARG A 122 5.78 0.89 -13.42
N ARG A 123 4.66 0.24 -13.74
CA ARG A 123 3.44 0.21 -12.93
C ARG A 123 3.13 -1.18 -12.39
N ASP A 124 3.89 -2.20 -12.75
CA ASP A 124 3.67 -3.57 -12.29
C ASP A 124 3.55 -3.65 -10.77
N GLN A 125 2.46 -4.27 -10.32
CA GLN A 125 2.13 -4.44 -8.91
C GLN A 125 2.12 -5.92 -8.49
N SER A 126 2.57 -6.82 -9.36
CA SER A 126 2.66 -8.26 -9.04
C SER A 126 3.47 -8.55 -7.76
N TYR A 127 4.50 -7.74 -7.48
CA TYR A 127 5.30 -7.82 -6.26
C TYR A 127 4.45 -7.71 -4.98
N PHE A 128 3.41 -6.88 -4.95
CA PHE A 128 2.57 -6.71 -3.75
C PHE A 128 1.50 -7.80 -3.60
N LEU A 129 1.36 -8.66 -4.63
CA LEU A 129 0.31 -9.65 -4.76
C LEU A 129 0.83 -11.10 -4.66
N PHE A 130 2.11 -11.29 -4.35
CA PHE A 130 2.75 -12.62 -4.31
C PHE A 130 2.09 -13.61 -3.34
N GLY A 131 1.39 -13.11 -2.31
CA GLY A 131 0.73 -13.93 -1.30
C GLY A 131 -0.66 -14.44 -1.68
N LEU A 132 -1.15 -14.15 -2.88
CA LEU A 132 -2.47 -14.60 -3.32
C LEU A 132 -2.54 -16.12 -3.50
N THR A 133 -3.59 -16.71 -2.97
CA THR A 133 -3.86 -18.15 -3.03
C THR A 133 -4.56 -18.53 -4.34
N GLN A 134 -4.57 -19.82 -4.70
CA GLN A 134 -5.32 -20.31 -5.86
C GLN A 134 -6.83 -20.05 -5.75
N LYS A 135 -7.40 -20.17 -4.53
CA LYS A 135 -8.81 -19.86 -4.26
C LYS A 135 -9.13 -18.39 -4.55
N GLN A 136 -8.20 -17.48 -4.26
CA GLN A 136 -8.33 -16.06 -4.57
C GLN A 136 -8.12 -15.81 -6.08
N LEU A 137 -7.01 -16.29 -6.65
CA LEU A 137 -6.65 -16.04 -8.05
C LEU A 137 -7.74 -16.48 -9.03
N ARG A 138 -8.42 -17.61 -8.79
CA ARG A 138 -9.50 -18.09 -9.66
C ARG A 138 -10.72 -17.17 -9.74
N ARG A 139 -10.89 -16.22 -8.80
CA ARG A 139 -12.02 -15.29 -8.71
C ARG A 139 -11.58 -13.83 -8.83
N ILE A 140 -10.30 -13.54 -9.10
CA ILE A 140 -9.80 -12.17 -9.19
C ILE A 140 -9.65 -11.76 -10.66
N LEU A 141 -10.04 -10.51 -10.94
CA LEU A 141 -9.77 -9.85 -12.21
C LEU A 141 -8.82 -8.66 -11.98
N PHE A 142 -7.86 -8.49 -12.87
CA PHE A 142 -6.98 -7.32 -12.95
C PHE A 142 -7.14 -6.64 -14.32
N PRO A 143 -8.20 -5.85 -14.53
CA PRO A 143 -8.52 -5.29 -15.85
C PRO A 143 -7.41 -4.42 -16.42
N LEU A 144 -6.62 -3.78 -15.56
CA LEU A 144 -5.55 -2.86 -15.97
C LEU A 144 -4.25 -3.58 -16.39
N GLY A 145 -4.14 -4.89 -16.16
CA GLY A 145 -2.91 -5.65 -16.39
C GLY A 145 -2.40 -5.66 -17.83
N ASN A 146 -3.29 -5.43 -18.80
CA ASN A 146 -3.00 -5.39 -20.24
C ASN A 146 -2.98 -3.97 -20.82
N TYR A 147 -2.91 -2.95 -19.97
CA TYR A 147 -2.85 -1.55 -20.40
C TYR A 147 -1.64 -0.85 -19.81
N ARG A 148 -1.09 0.10 -20.56
CA ARG A 148 -0.18 1.12 -20.01
C ARG A 148 -0.97 2.21 -19.31
N LYS A 149 -0.33 2.91 -18.37
CA LYS A 149 -1.00 3.98 -17.60
C LYS A 149 -1.62 5.05 -18.50
N GLU A 150 -0.93 5.44 -19.56
CA GLU A 150 -1.40 6.46 -20.51
C GLU A 150 -2.69 6.02 -21.23
N GLU A 151 -2.80 4.73 -21.56
CA GLU A 151 -3.98 4.15 -22.18
C GLU A 151 -5.17 4.17 -21.21
N VAL A 152 -4.95 3.81 -19.94
CA VAL A 152 -5.99 3.88 -18.91
C VAL A 152 -6.48 5.32 -18.70
N ARG A 153 -5.58 6.30 -18.68
CA ARG A 153 -5.95 7.72 -18.58
C ARG A 153 -6.76 8.19 -19.79
N ARG A 154 -6.40 7.76 -21.00
CA ARG A 154 -7.17 8.05 -22.21
C ARG A 154 -8.57 7.44 -22.13
N ILE A 155 -8.68 6.16 -21.75
CA ILE A 155 -9.98 5.47 -21.59
C ILE A 155 -10.85 6.21 -20.55
N ALA A 156 -10.29 6.59 -19.40
CA ALA A 156 -11.01 7.34 -18.37
C ALA A 156 -11.51 8.70 -18.89
N LYS A 157 -10.67 9.42 -19.64
CA LYS A 157 -11.04 10.71 -20.26
C LYS A 157 -12.15 10.55 -21.30
N GLU A 158 -12.05 9.55 -22.17
CA GLU A 158 -13.05 9.23 -23.20
C GLU A 158 -14.39 8.81 -22.57
N ALA A 159 -14.35 8.16 -21.42
CA ALA A 159 -15.53 7.79 -20.62
C ALA A 159 -16.11 8.95 -19.79
N GLY A 160 -15.53 10.16 -19.86
CA GLY A 160 -16.01 11.33 -19.11
C GLY A 160 -15.73 11.27 -17.61
N LEU A 161 -14.71 10.53 -17.18
CA LEU A 161 -14.32 10.43 -15.77
C LEU A 161 -13.34 11.55 -15.40
N ASP A 162 -13.75 12.51 -14.58
CA ASP A 162 -12.94 13.67 -14.18
C ASP A 162 -11.62 13.32 -13.47
N ILE A 163 -11.52 12.12 -12.91
CA ILE A 163 -10.32 11.63 -12.21
C ILE A 163 -9.18 11.18 -13.14
N TYR A 164 -9.32 11.32 -14.45
CA TYR A 164 -8.39 10.77 -15.44
C TYR A 164 -6.94 11.28 -15.30
N ASP A 165 -6.75 12.51 -14.80
CA ASP A 165 -5.43 13.11 -14.60
C ASP A 165 -4.96 13.15 -13.13
N LYS A 166 -5.81 12.68 -12.19
CA LYS A 166 -5.51 12.64 -10.76
C LYS A 166 -4.16 11.96 -10.48
N GLU A 167 -3.40 12.53 -9.55
CA GLU A 167 -2.13 11.96 -9.10
C GLU A 167 -2.36 10.63 -8.36
N GLU A 168 -1.39 9.73 -8.48
CA GLU A 168 -1.48 8.41 -7.85
C GLU A 168 -0.94 8.43 -6.43
N SER A 169 -1.62 7.72 -5.52
CA SER A 169 -1.06 7.39 -4.21
C SER A 169 0.13 6.44 -4.39
N GLN A 170 1.34 6.92 -4.12
CA GLN A 170 2.56 6.10 -4.17
C GLN A 170 3.01 5.66 -2.77
N ASP A 171 2.62 6.42 -1.73
CA ASP A 171 3.05 6.18 -0.35
C ASP A 171 1.93 5.58 0.49
N PHE A 172 2.31 4.71 1.45
CA PHE A 172 1.39 4.15 2.44
C PHE A 172 0.77 5.23 3.33
N TYR A 173 1.58 6.19 3.77
CA TYR A 173 1.19 7.31 4.63
C TYR A 173 1.97 8.56 4.21
N GLY A 174 1.26 9.67 3.99
CA GLY A 174 1.84 10.94 3.52
C GLY A 174 2.43 11.83 4.62
N GLY A 175 2.24 11.45 5.89
CA GLY A 175 2.81 12.12 7.06
C GLY A 175 4.11 11.47 7.55
N ASP A 176 4.58 11.89 8.71
CA ASP A 176 5.75 11.26 9.33
C ASP A 176 5.36 9.92 9.95
N TYR A 177 6.05 8.83 9.60
CA TYR A 177 5.77 7.50 10.14
C TYR A 177 5.81 7.45 11.68
N ARG A 178 6.54 8.36 12.33
CA ARG A 178 6.54 8.53 13.79
C ARG A 178 5.14 8.74 14.36
N GLU A 179 4.26 9.41 13.62
CA GLU A 179 2.87 9.65 14.00
C GLU A 179 2.09 8.33 14.15
N LEU A 180 2.47 7.30 13.40
CA LEU A 180 1.86 5.97 13.46
C LEU A 180 2.49 5.05 14.51
N LEU A 181 3.68 5.41 15.04
CA LEU A 181 4.40 4.56 15.99
C LEU A 181 3.92 4.73 17.43
N ASN A 182 3.29 5.85 17.78
CA ASN A 182 2.80 6.13 19.15
C ASN A 182 3.86 5.81 20.22
N ILE A 183 5.08 6.31 20.03
CA ILE A 183 6.21 6.06 20.93
C ILE A 183 6.92 7.35 21.35
N VAL A 184 7.53 7.29 22.52
CA VAL A 184 8.51 8.30 22.95
C VAL A 184 9.80 8.07 22.16
N PRO A 185 10.35 9.09 21.48
CA PRO A 185 11.61 8.98 20.77
C PRO A 185 12.74 8.46 21.69
N SER A 186 13.46 7.44 21.23
CA SER A 186 14.63 6.89 21.92
C SER A 186 15.86 7.10 21.05
N SER A 187 16.91 7.66 21.66
CA SER A 187 18.19 7.91 21.01
C SER A 187 19.24 6.91 21.48
N GLY A 188 20.21 6.65 20.62
CA GLY A 188 21.30 5.72 20.87
C GLY A 188 22.49 6.01 19.95
N PRO A 189 23.67 5.47 20.26
CA PRO A 189 24.86 5.70 19.46
C PRO A 189 24.72 5.04 18.08
N ILE A 190 25.18 5.73 17.04
CA ILE A 190 25.46 5.10 15.75
C ILE A 190 26.92 4.69 15.77
N LEU A 191 27.18 3.40 15.53
CA LEU A 191 28.51 2.81 15.59
C LEU A 191 29.03 2.48 14.19
N ASP A 192 30.34 2.55 14.01
CA ASP A 192 31.01 1.89 12.89
C ASP A 192 31.19 0.38 13.15
N ARG A 193 31.67 -0.35 12.14
CA ARG A 193 31.98 -1.79 12.22
C ARG A 193 33.04 -2.17 13.26
N TYR A 194 33.71 -1.20 13.87
CA TYR A 194 34.73 -1.38 14.90
C TYR A 194 34.24 -0.92 16.29
N GLY A 195 32.95 -0.56 16.41
CA GLY A 195 32.35 -0.09 17.66
C GLY A 195 32.65 1.38 17.99
N ARG A 196 33.23 2.16 17.07
CA ARG A 196 33.48 3.59 17.30
C ARG A 196 32.19 4.37 17.09
N ILE A 197 31.91 5.31 18.00
CA ILE A 197 30.74 6.17 17.89
C ILE A 197 30.96 7.17 16.76
N LEU A 198 30.06 7.15 15.78
CA LEU A 198 30.01 8.08 14.65
C LEU A 198 28.97 9.19 14.84
N GLY A 199 27.98 8.98 15.71
CA GLY A 199 26.90 9.93 15.95
C GLY A 199 25.83 9.38 16.88
N ILE A 200 24.68 10.05 16.93
CA ILE A 200 23.53 9.66 17.75
C ILE A 200 22.28 9.64 16.86
N HIS A 201 21.56 8.52 16.86
CA HIS A 201 20.31 8.39 16.12
C HIS A 201 19.14 9.00 16.89
N LYS A 202 18.08 9.41 16.18
CA LYS A 202 16.83 9.92 16.76
C LYS A 202 15.69 8.89 16.78
N GLY A 203 16.05 7.62 16.66
CA GLY A 203 15.14 6.47 16.70
C GLY A 203 15.43 5.52 15.56
N ILE A 204 15.45 4.22 15.85
CA ILE A 204 15.84 3.16 14.90
C ILE A 204 14.91 3.09 13.68
N TRP A 205 13.66 3.53 13.81
CA TRP A 205 12.67 3.58 12.73
C TRP A 205 13.00 4.55 11.58
N ASN A 206 13.98 5.45 11.75
CA ASN A 206 14.43 6.35 10.68
C ASN A 206 15.49 5.69 9.77
N TYR A 207 15.83 4.42 10.01
CA TYR A 207 16.91 3.72 9.36
C TYR A 207 16.40 2.43 8.72
N THR A 208 17.02 2.04 7.61
CA THR A 208 16.78 0.77 6.91
C THR A 208 18.13 0.28 6.41
N ILE A 209 18.38 -1.03 6.47
CA ILE A 209 19.62 -1.62 5.96
C ILE A 209 19.83 -1.20 4.48
N GLY A 210 21.03 -0.73 4.16
CA GLY A 210 21.39 -0.16 2.86
C GLY A 210 21.10 1.34 2.70
N GLN A 211 20.49 2.01 3.70
CA GLN A 211 20.22 3.44 3.65
C GLN A 211 21.50 4.26 3.69
N ARG A 212 21.64 5.18 2.72
CA ARG A 212 22.77 6.13 2.61
C ARG A 212 22.45 7.52 3.17
N LYS A 213 21.23 8.00 2.94
CA LYS A 213 20.82 9.38 3.25
C LYS A 213 20.22 9.46 4.66
N GLY A 214 20.25 10.66 5.26
CA GLY A 214 19.58 10.92 6.54
C GLY A 214 20.32 10.36 7.77
N LEU A 215 21.58 9.94 7.63
CA LEU A 215 22.35 9.39 8.76
C LEU A 215 22.77 10.46 9.78
N GLY A 216 22.90 11.71 9.36
CA GLY A 216 23.35 12.81 10.23
C GLY A 216 24.83 12.73 10.62
N ILE A 217 25.65 11.99 9.84
CA ILE A 217 27.08 11.76 10.10
C ILE A 217 27.89 12.44 9.00
N GLN A 218 28.90 13.22 9.40
CA GLN A 218 29.88 13.78 8.47
C GLN A 218 31.00 12.75 8.23
N SER A 219 31.24 12.41 6.97
CA SER A 219 32.25 11.42 6.56
C SER A 219 32.81 11.76 5.18
N GLU A 220 34.09 11.50 4.95
CA GLU A 220 34.75 11.69 3.65
C GLU A 220 34.21 10.73 2.58
N LYS A 221 33.71 9.56 3.00
CA LYS A 221 33.15 8.54 2.13
C LYS A 221 31.67 8.33 2.42
N PRO A 222 30.86 7.95 1.42
CA PRO A 222 29.48 7.53 1.65
C PRO A 222 29.41 6.39 2.68
N LEU A 223 28.58 6.58 3.69
CA LEU A 223 28.27 5.55 4.69
C LEU A 223 26.90 4.94 4.38
N TYR A 224 26.72 3.70 4.81
CA TYR A 224 25.49 2.94 4.65
C TYR A 224 25.14 2.23 5.96
N VAL A 225 23.86 2.16 6.29
CA VAL A 225 23.38 1.32 7.39
C VAL A 225 23.61 -0.15 7.02
N ILE A 226 24.29 -0.89 7.87
CA ILE A 226 24.55 -2.33 7.66
C ILE A 226 23.79 -3.21 8.67
N ASP A 227 23.36 -2.64 9.80
CA ASP A 227 22.64 -3.34 10.87
C ASP A 227 21.86 -2.32 11.73
N ILE A 228 20.86 -2.79 12.50
CA ILE A 228 19.99 -1.98 13.39
C ILE A 228 19.80 -2.67 14.75
#